data_AF-Q1DBR9-F1
#
_entry.id   AF-Q1DBR9-F1
#
_cell.length_a   1.000
_cell.length_b   1.000
_cell.length_c   1.000
_cell.angle_alpha   90.00
_cell.angle_beta   90.00
_cell.angle_gamma   90.00
#
_symmetry.space_group_name_H-M   'P 1'
#
loop_
_entity.id
_entity.type
_entity.pdbx_description
1 polymer ?
#
loop_
_entity_poly.entity_id
_entity_poly.type
_entity_poly.pdbx_seq_one_letter_code
_entity_poly.pdbx_strand_id
1 'polypeptide(L)'
;MRAADFAHGPGYAASTSPLEMSWCWREATRVSNRSEEVERFMQELEHARKDEVESLRTAILAAHPGIAERIKWNAPSFCFKDDDRVTFKLKPKDCVQLIFHRGAKVKATQGFSFDDTSGLLQWAAPDRAIVTLRDLAEVKAKKKALCQVVVQWMEATSQ
;
A
#
# COMPACT_ATOMS: atom_id res chain seq x y z
N MET A 1 -6.89 -73.61 -33.93
CA MET A 1 -5.58 -74.29 -34.07
C MET A 1 -4.54 -73.22 -34.38
N ARG A 2 -3.46 -73.16 -33.57
CA ARG A 2 -2.20 -72.40 -33.73
C ARG A 2 -2.29 -70.86 -33.68
N ALA A 3 -1.72 -70.24 -32.63
CA ALA A 3 -0.29 -69.89 -32.42
C ALA A 3 0.04 -68.59 -33.18
N ALA A 4 0.19 -67.45 -32.49
CA ALA A 4 1.40 -66.96 -31.81
C ALA A 4 2.47 -66.48 -32.80
N ASP A 5 3.11 -65.35 -32.46
CA ASP A 5 4.39 -64.78 -32.93
C ASP A 5 4.21 -63.31 -33.36
N PHE A 6 5.14 -62.37 -33.18
CA PHE A 6 6.33 -62.21 -32.33
C PHE A 6 6.70 -60.72 -32.43
N ALA A 7 7.44 -60.20 -31.45
CA ALA A 7 7.82 -58.80 -31.29
C ALA A 7 8.72 -58.24 -32.42
N HIS A 8 8.73 -56.90 -32.60
CA HIS A 8 9.90 -56.04 -32.93
C HIS A 8 9.57 -54.57 -32.59
N GLY A 9 10.37 -53.92 -31.73
CA GLY A 9 10.38 -52.45 -31.56
C GLY A 9 11.33 -51.77 -32.56
N PRO A 10 11.88 -50.57 -32.28
CA PRO A 10 11.27 -49.33 -31.78
C PRO A 10 11.28 -48.24 -32.87
N GLY A 11 10.28 -47.34 -32.87
CA GLY A 11 10.23 -46.17 -33.74
C GLY A 11 10.27 -44.88 -32.92
N TYR A 12 11.34 -44.12 -33.07
CA TYR A 12 11.57 -42.83 -32.43
C TYR A 12 10.81 -41.69 -33.14
N ALA A 13 10.54 -40.64 -32.36
CA ALA A 13 10.25 -39.26 -32.73
C ALA A 13 8.84 -38.92 -33.27
N ALA A 14 7.94 -38.57 -32.33
CA ALA A 14 7.05 -37.44 -32.52
C ALA A 14 7.35 -36.41 -31.42
N SER A 15 7.97 -35.30 -31.84
CA SER A 15 8.08 -34.09 -31.05
C SER A 15 6.70 -33.50 -30.80
N THR A 16 6.33 -33.30 -29.54
CA THR A 16 5.48 -32.19 -29.09
C THR A 16 5.66 -32.06 -27.58
N SER A 17 6.19 -30.93 -27.14
CA SER A 17 6.15 -30.52 -25.74
C SER A 17 4.73 -30.09 -25.37
N PRO A 18 4.21 -30.53 -24.22
CA PRO A 18 3.48 -29.60 -23.37
C PRO A 18 3.91 -29.75 -21.91
N LEU A 19 4.72 -28.82 -21.42
CA LEU A 19 4.86 -28.57 -19.99
C LEU A 19 3.57 -27.88 -19.50
N GLU A 20 2.55 -28.69 -19.24
CA GLU A 20 1.36 -28.31 -18.49
C GLU A 20 1.76 -28.10 -17.02
N MET A 21 2.26 -26.89 -16.71
CA MET A 21 2.47 -26.47 -15.33
C MET A 21 1.17 -25.88 -14.80
N SER A 22 0.51 -26.66 -13.95
CA SER A 22 -0.66 -26.35 -13.16
C SER A 22 -0.63 -24.94 -12.55
N TRP A 23 -1.47 -24.05 -13.08
CA TRP A 23 -1.78 -22.78 -12.44
C TRP A 23 -2.86 -23.02 -11.38
N CYS A 24 -2.44 -23.55 -10.23
CA CYS A 24 -3.25 -23.52 -9.01
C CYS A 24 -3.28 -22.07 -8.51
N TRP A 25 -4.22 -21.26 -9.00
CA TRP A 25 -4.51 -19.96 -8.40
C TRP A 25 -5.10 -20.20 -7.01
N ARG A 26 -4.26 -20.13 -5.98
CA ARG A 26 -4.74 -19.75 -4.66
C ARG A 26 -5.19 -18.29 -4.77
N GLU A 27 -6.49 -18.07 -4.91
CA GLU A 27 -7.10 -16.85 -4.41
C GLU A 27 -6.83 -16.81 -2.90
N ALA A 28 -5.72 -16.17 -2.52
CA ALA A 28 -5.55 -15.74 -1.16
C ALA A 28 -6.74 -14.81 -0.88
N THR A 29 -7.66 -15.26 -0.04
CA THR A 29 -8.71 -14.43 0.54
C THR A 29 -8.04 -13.20 1.10
N ARG A 30 -8.13 -12.08 0.37
CA ARG A 30 -7.53 -10.82 0.75
C ARG A 30 -8.32 -10.37 1.97
N VAL A 31 -7.76 -10.53 3.17
CA VAL A 31 -8.25 -9.76 4.33
C VAL A 31 -8.19 -8.31 3.87
N SER A 32 -9.35 -7.68 3.76
CA SER A 32 -9.46 -6.31 3.30
C SER A 32 -8.59 -5.45 4.21
N ASN A 33 -7.64 -4.71 3.65
CA ASN A 33 -6.85 -3.75 4.39
C ASN A 33 -7.61 -2.43 4.64
N ARG A 34 -8.89 -2.38 4.24
CA ARG A 34 -9.84 -1.32 4.53
C ARG A 34 -10.58 -1.61 5.84
N SER A 35 -10.96 -0.56 6.54
CA SER A 35 -11.71 -0.66 7.81
C SER A 35 -13.12 -0.10 7.67
N GLU A 36 -14.13 -0.81 8.20
CA GLU A 36 -15.52 -0.34 8.26
C GLU A 36 -15.66 0.97 9.04
N GLU A 37 -14.80 1.17 10.05
CA GLU A 37 -14.75 2.42 10.81
C GLU A 37 -14.33 3.60 9.92
N VAL A 38 -13.34 3.38 9.05
CA VAL A 38 -12.88 4.38 8.09
C VAL A 38 -13.91 4.60 6.99
N GLU A 39 -14.61 3.55 6.54
CA GLU A 39 -15.71 3.73 5.59
C GLU A 39 -16.83 4.61 6.14
N ARG A 40 -17.27 4.37 7.38
CA ARG A 40 -18.28 5.20 8.04
C ARG A 40 -17.79 6.64 8.19
N PHE A 41 -16.54 6.82 8.62
CA PHE A 41 -15.93 8.15 8.69
C PHE A 41 -15.95 8.86 7.33
N MET A 42 -15.57 8.17 6.26
CA MET A 42 -15.56 8.73 4.92
C MET A 42 -16.97 9.04 4.41
N GLN A 43 -18.00 8.29 4.79
CA GLN A 43 -19.39 8.61 4.45
C GLN A 43 -19.82 9.94 5.08
N GLU A 44 -19.52 10.15 6.36
CA GLU A 44 -19.88 11.34 7.14
C GLU A 44 -18.96 12.55 6.91
N LEU A 45 -17.79 12.35 6.28
CA LEU A 45 -16.79 13.40 6.11
C LEU A 45 -17.31 14.56 5.24
N GLU A 46 -17.53 15.71 5.88
CA GLU A 46 -17.81 16.99 5.21
C GLU A 46 -16.53 17.79 4.98
N HIS A 47 -15.92 17.58 3.81
CA HIS A 47 -14.68 18.23 3.39
C HIS A 47 -14.73 18.61 1.91
N ALA A 48 -14.34 19.84 1.56
CA ALA A 48 -14.31 20.30 0.17
C ALA A 48 -13.37 19.47 -0.72
N ARG A 49 -12.42 18.78 -0.09
CA ARG A 49 -11.43 17.89 -0.72
C ARG A 49 -11.66 16.39 -0.48
N LYS A 50 -12.91 15.98 -0.28
CA LYS A 50 -13.25 14.56 0.03
C LYS A 50 -12.78 13.60 -1.06
N ASP A 51 -12.92 14.00 -2.34
CA ASP A 51 -12.51 13.18 -3.48
C ASP A 51 -10.99 12.97 -3.51
N GLU A 52 -10.21 14.01 -3.18
CA GLU A 52 -8.77 13.92 -3.02
C GLU A 52 -8.39 12.96 -1.89
N VAL A 53 -9.06 13.02 -0.74
CA VAL A 53 -8.82 12.10 0.39
C VAL A 53 -9.10 10.66 -0.01
N GLU A 54 -10.24 10.36 -0.65
CA GLU A 54 -10.58 8.99 -1.06
C GLU A 54 -9.64 8.47 -2.16
N SER A 55 -9.24 9.34 -3.10
CA SER A 55 -8.27 8.99 -4.15
C SER A 55 -6.91 8.61 -3.56
N LEU A 56 -6.43 9.40 -2.59
CA LEU A 56 -5.18 9.14 -1.87
C LEU A 56 -5.26 7.89 -1.01
N ARG A 57 -6.35 7.72 -0.26
CA ARG A 57 -6.63 6.54 0.57
C ARG A 57 -6.56 5.27 -0.24
N THR A 58 -7.31 5.21 -1.34
CA THR A 58 -7.32 4.05 -2.24
C THR A 58 -5.92 3.76 -2.80
N ALA A 59 -5.17 4.80 -3.17
CA ALA A 59 -3.83 4.65 -3.73
C ALA A 59 -2.81 4.12 -2.71
N ILE A 60 -2.85 4.62 -1.48
CA ILE A 60 -1.93 4.22 -0.42
C ILE A 60 -2.19 2.77 0.00
N LEU A 61 -3.46 2.38 0.16
CA LEU A 61 -3.83 1.00 0.48
C LEU A 61 -3.46 0.02 -0.63
N ALA A 62 -3.48 0.44 -1.89
CA ALA A 62 -3.04 -0.38 -3.01
C ALA A 62 -1.51 -0.44 -3.16
N ALA A 63 -0.77 0.50 -2.57
CA ALA A 63 0.68 0.62 -2.76
C ALA A 63 1.48 -0.51 -2.10
N HIS A 64 0.99 -1.07 -0.99
CA HIS A 64 1.68 -2.17 -0.30
C HIS A 64 0.68 -3.03 0.51
N PRO A 65 0.70 -4.37 0.38
CA PRO A 65 -0.31 -5.26 0.99
C PRO A 65 -0.27 -5.29 2.53
N GLY A 66 0.86 -4.94 3.13
CA GLY A 66 1.01 -4.83 4.59
C GLY A 66 0.49 -3.52 5.20
N ILE A 67 0.04 -2.55 4.38
CA ILE A 67 -0.56 -1.32 4.89
C ILE A 67 -2.04 -1.59 5.15
N ALA A 68 -2.48 -1.32 6.37
CA ALA A 68 -3.89 -1.29 6.76
C ALA A 68 -4.27 0.12 7.22
N GLU A 69 -5.56 0.35 7.49
CA GLU A 69 -6.07 1.61 8.00
C GLU A 69 -6.93 1.48 9.26
N ARG A 70 -7.00 2.56 10.03
CA ARG A 70 -7.89 2.74 11.18
C ARG A 70 -8.16 4.22 11.43
N ILE A 71 -9.10 4.55 12.32
CA ILE A 71 -9.26 5.94 12.76
C ILE A 71 -8.27 6.26 13.88
N LYS A 72 -7.59 7.40 13.74
CA LYS A 72 -6.76 8.01 14.77
C LYS A 72 -6.97 9.51 14.79
N TRP A 73 -7.16 10.07 15.99
CA TRP A 73 -7.39 11.50 16.17
C TRP A 73 -8.52 12.06 15.27
N ASN A 74 -9.58 11.28 15.09
CA ASN A 74 -10.70 11.61 14.20
C ASN A 74 -10.31 11.85 12.73
N ALA A 75 -9.34 11.08 12.23
CA ALA A 75 -8.94 11.04 10.84
C ALA A 75 -8.47 9.63 10.43
N PRO A 76 -8.53 9.27 9.14
CA PRO A 76 -7.98 8.01 8.68
C PRO A 76 -6.45 7.99 8.84
N SER A 77 -5.95 6.87 9.34
CA SER A 77 -4.55 6.63 9.63
C SER A 77 -4.13 5.30 9.06
N PHE A 78 -2.98 5.27 8.41
CA PHE A 78 -2.36 4.09 7.85
C PHE A 78 -1.39 3.49 8.86
N CYS A 79 -1.58 2.20 9.12
CA CYS A 79 -0.76 1.41 10.00
C CYS A 79 0.01 0.32 9.24
N PHE A 80 1.17 -0.02 9.79
CA PHE A 80 2.05 -1.06 9.27
C PHE A 80 2.67 -1.80 10.44
N LYS A 81 2.50 -3.12 10.49
CA LYS A 81 2.82 -3.95 11.66
C LYS A 81 2.22 -3.37 12.96
N ASP A 82 0.92 -3.07 12.94
CA ASP A 82 0.10 -2.53 14.05
C ASP A 82 0.43 -1.10 14.56
N ASP A 83 1.51 -0.49 14.07
CA ASP A 83 1.86 0.89 14.38
C ASP A 83 1.35 1.86 13.30
N ASP A 84 0.68 2.93 13.71
CA ASP A 84 0.36 4.05 12.79
C ASP A 84 1.63 4.76 12.37
N ARG A 85 1.77 5.03 11.07
CA ARG A 85 2.93 5.76 10.53
C ARG A 85 2.57 6.98 9.71
N VAL A 86 1.38 6.96 9.10
CA VAL A 86 0.93 8.08 8.27
C VAL A 86 -0.53 8.36 8.59
N THR A 87 -0.85 9.57 9.01
CA THR A 87 -2.23 9.96 9.35
C THR A 87 -2.66 11.17 8.54
N PHE A 88 -3.90 11.17 8.03
CA PHE A 88 -4.46 12.35 7.40
C PHE A 88 -4.64 13.47 8.43
N LYS A 89 -4.36 14.70 7.99
CA LYS A 89 -4.77 15.92 8.68
C LYS A 89 -5.74 16.67 7.75
N LEU A 90 -7.00 16.67 8.14
CA LEU A 90 -8.15 17.19 7.37
C LEU A 90 -8.57 18.60 7.83
N LYS A 91 -7.73 19.27 8.62
CA LYS A 91 -7.89 20.67 9.03
C LYS A 91 -6.54 21.36 8.84
N PRO A 92 -6.47 22.51 8.15
CA PRO A 92 -7.56 23.30 7.58
C PRO A 92 -8.24 22.63 6.36
N LYS A 93 -9.49 23.01 6.05
CA LYS A 93 -10.35 22.31 5.06
C LYS A 93 -10.00 22.60 3.59
N ASP A 94 -9.07 23.51 3.34
CA ASP A 94 -8.67 24.00 2.01
C ASP A 94 -7.59 23.13 1.34
N CYS A 95 -6.90 22.30 2.11
CA CYS A 95 -5.90 21.36 1.63
C CYS A 95 -6.04 19.98 2.30
N VAL A 96 -5.38 18.97 1.72
CA VAL A 96 -5.23 17.64 2.33
C VAL A 96 -3.79 17.50 2.78
N GLN A 97 -3.59 17.16 4.05
CA GLN A 97 -2.26 16.91 4.59
C GLN A 97 -2.11 15.45 5.02
N LEU A 98 -0.90 14.90 4.85
CA LEU A 98 -0.48 13.62 5.40
C LEU A 98 0.67 13.88 6.37
N ILE A 99 0.52 13.42 7.60
CA ILE A 99 1.56 13.50 8.63
C ILE A 99 2.27 12.15 8.67
N PHE A 100 3.57 12.16 8.41
CA PHE A 100 4.48 11.04 8.52
C PHE A 100 5.08 11.06 9.92
N HIS A 101 4.91 9.99 10.70
CA HIS A 101 5.37 9.86 12.08
C HIS A 101 5.77 8.40 12.39
N ARG A 102 6.35 8.15 13.58
CA ARG A 102 6.92 6.83 13.95
C ARG A 102 6.10 6.06 15.00
N GLY A 103 4.78 6.20 14.99
CA GLY A 103 3.89 5.66 16.02
C GLY A 103 3.31 6.73 16.95
N ALA A 104 2.56 6.28 17.97
CA ALA A 104 1.94 7.16 18.97
C ALA A 104 2.88 7.55 20.13
N LYS A 105 3.84 6.68 20.46
CA LYS A 105 4.81 6.91 21.54
C LYS A 105 5.96 7.76 21.04
N VAL A 106 6.47 8.64 21.91
CA VAL A 106 7.71 9.38 21.65
C VAL A 106 8.86 8.37 21.53
N LYS A 107 9.66 8.50 20.47
CA LYS A 107 10.85 7.68 20.22
C LYS A 107 12.08 8.59 20.23
N ALA A 108 13.23 8.05 20.62
CA ALA A 108 14.48 8.77 20.46
C ALA A 108 14.71 9.07 18.96
N THR A 109 15.11 10.30 18.68
CA THR A 109 15.38 10.79 17.32
C THR A 109 16.86 10.71 16.97
N GLN A 110 17.74 10.49 17.95
CA GLN A 110 19.17 10.35 17.73
C GLN A 110 19.46 9.17 16.80
N GLY A 111 20.12 9.45 15.68
CA GLY A 111 20.45 8.44 14.66
C GLY A 111 19.29 8.07 13.72
N PHE A 112 18.09 8.62 13.91
CA PHE A 112 17.03 8.49 12.91
C PHE A 112 17.34 9.40 11.72
N SER A 113 17.36 8.82 10.53
CA SER A 113 17.43 9.55 9.27
C SER A 113 16.52 8.85 8.26
N PHE A 114 15.99 9.64 7.33
CA PHE A 114 15.17 9.15 6.23
C PHE A 114 15.66 9.84 4.98
N ASP A 115 16.03 9.05 3.97
CA ASP A 115 16.48 9.57 2.69
C ASP A 115 15.26 9.91 1.82
N ASP A 116 14.85 11.18 1.84
CA ASP A 116 13.75 11.65 1.01
C ASP A 116 14.23 11.96 -0.42
N THR A 117 14.01 11.00 -1.31
CA THR A 117 14.25 11.17 -2.75
C THR A 117 13.04 11.78 -3.49
N SER A 118 11.90 11.97 -2.82
CA SER A 118 10.66 12.45 -3.44
C SER A 118 10.58 13.97 -3.54
N GLY A 119 11.25 14.70 -2.64
CA GLY A 119 11.13 16.14 -2.50
C GLY A 119 9.74 16.61 -2.04
N LEU A 120 8.89 15.69 -1.57
CA LEU A 120 7.53 15.99 -1.10
C LEU A 120 7.47 16.31 0.39
N LEU A 121 8.43 15.80 1.18
CA LEU A 121 8.36 15.87 2.64
C LEU A 121 8.78 17.24 3.16
N GLN A 122 7.87 17.91 3.86
CA GLN A 122 8.17 19.09 4.65
C GLN A 122 8.41 18.66 6.11
N TRP A 123 9.65 18.73 6.56
CA TRP A 123 10.07 18.30 7.89
C TRP A 123 9.54 19.25 8.98
N ALA A 124 8.69 18.73 9.87
CA ALA A 124 8.16 19.46 11.02
C ALA A 124 8.92 19.16 12.33
N ALA A 125 9.61 18.01 12.38
CA ALA A 125 10.52 17.60 13.44
C ALA A 125 11.53 16.58 12.87
N PRO A 126 12.62 16.21 13.58
CA PRO A 126 13.61 15.25 13.09
C PRO A 126 13.04 13.89 12.66
N ASP A 127 11.89 13.50 13.20
CA ASP A 127 11.23 12.22 12.92
C ASP A 127 9.78 12.38 12.44
N ARG A 128 9.43 13.58 11.98
CA ARG A 128 8.08 13.93 11.54
C ARG A 128 8.11 14.81 10.30
N ALA A 129 7.40 14.38 9.28
CA ALA A 129 7.23 15.13 8.04
C ALA A 129 5.75 15.33 7.69
N ILE A 130 5.47 16.32 6.85
CA ILE A 130 4.14 16.66 6.37
C ILE A 130 4.21 16.77 4.85
N VAL A 131 3.26 16.13 4.16
CA VAL A 131 2.97 16.43 2.75
C VAL A 131 1.68 17.22 2.71
N THR A 132 1.65 18.32 1.95
CA THR A 132 0.46 19.13 1.72
C THR A 132 0.09 19.09 0.24
N LEU A 133 -1.18 18.79 -0.06
CA LEU A 133 -1.74 18.73 -1.41
C LEU A 133 -2.96 19.65 -1.45
N ARG A 134 -3.03 20.54 -2.45
CA ARG A 134 -4.00 21.65 -2.50
C ARG A 134 -5.22 21.36 -3.36
N ASP A 135 -5.07 20.50 -4.35
CA ASP A 135 -6.13 20.14 -5.30
C ASP A 135 -5.91 18.77 -5.95
N LEU A 136 -6.93 18.30 -6.66
CA LEU A 136 -6.93 17.03 -7.36
C LEU A 136 -5.86 16.92 -8.47
N ALA A 137 -5.46 18.04 -9.11
CA ALA A 137 -4.43 18.01 -10.15
C ALA A 137 -3.06 17.72 -9.52
N GLU A 138 -2.76 18.35 -8.39
CA GLU A 138 -1.57 18.10 -7.60
C GLU A 138 -1.55 16.66 -7.05
N VAL A 139 -2.68 16.17 -6.54
CA VAL A 139 -2.83 14.76 -6.12
C VAL A 139 -2.49 13.82 -7.27
N LYS A 140 -3.06 14.01 -8.46
CA LYS A 140 -2.81 13.16 -9.63
C LYS A 140 -1.34 13.19 -10.04
N ALA A 141 -0.74 14.38 -10.10
CA ALA A 141 0.66 14.55 -10.51
C ALA A 141 1.64 13.90 -9.52
N LYS A 142 1.37 14.01 -8.22
CA LYS A 142 2.27 13.53 -7.15
C LYS A 142 1.93 12.13 -6.65
N LYS A 143 0.80 11.54 -7.08
CA LYS A 143 0.28 10.25 -6.60
C LYS A 143 1.34 9.15 -6.52
N LYS A 144 2.09 8.94 -7.61
CA LYS A 144 3.09 7.88 -7.69
C LYS A 144 4.23 8.08 -6.68
N ALA A 145 4.81 9.29 -6.67
CA ALA A 145 5.88 9.64 -5.74
C ALA A 145 5.40 9.58 -4.28
N LEU A 146 4.17 10.00 -4.02
CA LEU A 146 3.57 9.91 -2.69
C LEU A 146 3.40 8.46 -2.22
N CYS A 147 2.86 7.57 -3.06
CA CYS A 147 2.76 6.15 -2.72
C CYS A 147 4.14 5.56 -2.43
N GLN A 148 5.16 5.90 -3.22
CA GLN A 148 6.53 5.43 -3.01
C GLN A 148 7.11 5.89 -1.67
N VAL A 149 7.01 7.20 -1.35
CA VAL A 149 7.54 7.72 -0.09
C VAL A 149 6.77 7.20 1.13
N VAL A 150 5.45 6.95 0.99
CA VAL A 150 4.67 6.27 2.03
C VAL A 150 5.21 4.87 2.29
N VAL A 151 5.40 4.05 1.25
CA VAL A 151 5.93 2.69 1.43
C VAL A 151 7.32 2.71 2.05
N GLN A 152 8.22 3.57 1.56
CA GLN A 152 9.56 3.73 2.12
C GLN A 152 9.51 4.13 3.60
N TRP A 153 8.62 5.06 3.97
CA TRP A 153 8.44 5.49 5.35
C TRP A 153 7.92 4.35 6.24
N MET A 154 6.95 3.57 5.75
CA MET A 154 6.44 2.41 6.46
C MET A 154 7.58 1.43 6.76
N GLU A 155 8.35 1.05 5.74
CA GLU A 155 9.46 0.10 5.85
C GLU A 155 10.56 0.61 6.78
N ALA A 156 11.06 1.83 6.54
CA ALA A 156 12.15 2.45 7.31
C ALA A 156 11.83 2.64 8.79
N THR A 157 10.55 2.73 9.14
CA THR A 157 10.13 2.94 10.52
C THR A 157 9.60 1.67 11.19
N SER A 158 9.45 0.57 10.45
CA SER A 158 8.90 -0.72 10.93
C SER A 158 9.89 -1.64 11.65
N GLN A 159 11.09 -1.16 11.93
CA GLN A 159 12.12 -1.85 12.72
C GLN A 159 11.91 -1.63 14.21
#